data_AF-A0A939XML7-F1
#
_entry.id   AF-A0A939XML7-F1
#
_cell.length_a   1.000
_cell.length_b   1.000
_cell.length_c   1.000
_cell.angle_alpha   90.00
_cell.angle_beta   90.00
_cell.angle_gamma   90.00
#
_symmetry.space_group_name_H-M   'P 1'
#
loop_
_entity.id
_entity.type
_entity.pdbx_description
1 polymer ?
#
loop_
_entity_poly.entity_id
_entity_poly.type
_entity_poly.pdbx_seq_one_letter_code
_entity_poly.pdbx_strand_id
1 'polypeptide(L)'
;REDSKLYTWLYRIATNEVLTFLNRKKIIGFLSINSNEAAFERRLAADENFNGTKVQLSLQKAVNKLPPKQKVVFSLRYWEEMKYEDMAEVLDTSPGALKASYHHAYQKVVDYLKKDLDIGD
;
A
#
# COMPACT_ATOMS: atom_id res chain seq x y z
N ARG A 1 27.72 5.31 -5.73
CA ARG A 1 27.49 4.76 -4.36
C ARG A 1 27.00 5.83 -3.37
N GLU A 2 27.05 7.13 -3.70
CA GLU A 2 26.47 8.19 -2.87
C GLU A 2 24.96 8.39 -3.14
N ASP A 3 24.52 8.24 -4.40
CA ASP A 3 23.11 8.41 -4.78
C ASP A 3 22.17 7.42 -4.08
N SER A 4 22.63 6.21 -3.79
CA SER A 4 21.85 5.20 -3.08
C SER A 4 21.45 5.65 -1.67
N LYS A 5 22.31 6.42 -0.98
CA LYS A 5 22.01 6.91 0.37
C LYS A 5 21.00 8.06 0.35
N LEU A 6 21.10 8.95 -0.63
CA LEU A 6 20.14 10.05 -0.81
C LEU A 6 18.76 9.51 -1.19
N TYR A 7 18.70 8.52 -2.08
CA TYR A 7 17.45 7.88 -2.47
C TYR A 7 16.74 7.21 -1.29
N THR A 8 17.46 6.41 -0.49
CA THR A 8 16.92 5.79 0.74
C THR A 8 16.43 6.84 1.73
N TRP A 9 17.17 7.93 1.94
CA TRP A 9 16.77 9.01 2.84
C TRP A 9 15.49 9.72 2.38
N LEU A 10 15.40 10.03 1.07
CA LEU A 10 14.21 10.66 0.51
C LEU A 10 12.98 9.75 0.63
N TYR A 11 13.14 8.45 0.37
CA TYR A 11 12.09 7.45 0.57
C TYR A 11 11.60 7.41 2.01
N ARG A 12 12.50 7.48 2.98
CA ARG A 12 12.18 7.49 4.41
C ARG A 12 11.35 8.71 4.78
N ILE A 13 11.74 9.90 4.32
CA ILE A 13 10.98 11.14 4.56
C ILE A 13 9.59 11.05 3.92
N ALA A 14 9.53 10.72 2.62
CA ALA A 14 8.26 10.64 1.89
C ALA A 14 7.31 9.62 2.53
N THR A 15 7.82 8.45 2.89
CA THR A 15 7.01 7.38 3.50
C THR A 15 6.49 7.79 4.89
N ASN A 16 7.35 8.38 5.73
CA ASN A 16 6.95 8.83 7.06
C ASN A 16 5.91 9.96 7.00
N GLU A 17 6.06 10.90 6.07
CA GLU A 17 5.11 11.99 5.89
C GLU A 17 3.75 11.47 5.40
N VAL A 18 3.75 10.56 4.41
CA VAL A 18 2.51 9.92 3.94
C VAL A 18 1.84 9.12 5.05
N LEU A 19 2.58 8.33 5.84
CA LEU A 19 2.02 7.59 6.98
C LEU A 19 1.43 8.53 8.04
N THR A 20 2.13 9.63 8.34
CA THR A 20 1.67 10.65 9.29
C THR A 20 0.40 11.32 8.79
N PHE A 21 0.37 11.73 7.52
CA PHE A 21 -0.79 12.32 6.88
C PHE A 21 -2.00 11.38 6.88
N LEU A 22 -1.80 10.11 6.53
CA LEU A 22 -2.86 9.09 6.57
C LEU A 22 -3.37 8.86 8.00
N ASN A 23 -2.49 8.85 9.00
CA ASN A 23 -2.90 8.69 10.38
C ASN A 23 -3.73 9.89 10.86
N ARG A 24 -3.33 11.12 10.52
CA ARG A 24 -4.11 12.34 10.78
C ARG A 24 -5.48 12.29 10.09
N LYS A 25 -5.53 11.88 8.81
CA LYS A 25 -6.79 11.70 8.08
C LYS A 25 -7.69 10.63 8.69
N LYS A 26 -7.12 9.53 9.22
CA LYS A 26 -7.91 8.51 9.93
C LYS A 26 -8.53 9.07 11.20
N ILE A 27 -7.78 9.88 11.96
CA ILE A 27 -8.29 10.57 13.16
C ILE A 27 -9.40 11.56 12.78
N ILE A 28 -9.19 12.39 11.76
CA ILE A 28 -10.18 13.37 11.28
C ILE A 28 -11.42 12.67 10.68
N GLY A 29 -11.23 11.60 9.90
CA GLY A 29 -12.30 10.81 9.31
C GLY A 29 -13.09 9.98 10.33
N PHE A 30 -12.45 9.56 11.43
CA PHE A 30 -13.16 8.95 12.57
C PHE A 30 -14.05 9.98 13.29
N LEU A 31 -13.62 11.24 13.37
CA LEU A 31 -14.44 12.35 13.89
C LEU A 31 -15.51 12.80 12.88
N SER A 32 -15.30 12.56 11.58
CA SER A 32 -16.18 12.90 10.47
C SER A 32 -16.86 11.63 9.92
N ILE A 33 -17.75 11.03 10.70
CA ILE A 33 -18.53 9.86 10.30
C ILE A 33 -19.38 10.18 9.03
N ASN A 34 -19.32 9.26 8.05
CA ASN A 34 -20.12 9.13 6.82
C ASN A 34 -19.82 10.07 5.64
N SER A 35 -19.11 9.60 4.59
CA SER A 35 -19.33 9.99 3.16
C SER A 35 -18.27 9.55 2.11
N ASN A 36 -17.22 8.77 2.44
CA ASN A 36 -16.04 8.71 1.55
C ASN A 36 -15.88 7.51 0.60
N GLU A 37 -16.67 6.44 0.68
CA GLU A 37 -16.47 5.28 -0.20
C GLU A 37 -16.85 5.56 -1.67
N ALA A 38 -17.95 6.27 -1.91
CA ALA A 38 -18.42 6.59 -3.27
C ALA A 38 -17.53 7.62 -4.00
N ALA A 39 -16.91 8.55 -3.27
CA ALA A 39 -15.98 9.52 -3.84
C ALA A 39 -14.66 8.87 -4.29
N PHE A 40 -14.27 7.77 -3.64
CA PHE A 40 -13.04 7.05 -3.93
C PHE A 40 -13.14 6.23 -5.22
N GLU A 41 -14.24 5.49 -5.42
CA GLU A 41 -14.52 4.74 -6.66
C GLU A 41 -14.45 5.66 -7.89
N ARG A 42 -15.01 6.88 -7.79
CA ARG A 42 -14.97 7.88 -8.87
C ARG A 42 -13.56 8.39 -9.16
N ARG A 43 -12.71 8.49 -8.14
CA ARG A 43 -11.34 8.99 -8.29
C ARG A 43 -10.41 7.94 -8.90
N LEU A 44 -10.62 6.66 -8.56
CA LEU A 44 -9.94 5.52 -9.19
C LEU A 44 -10.30 5.36 -10.67
N ALA A 45 -11.58 5.56 -11.02
CA ALA A 45 -12.05 5.48 -12.41
C ALA A 45 -11.52 6.64 -13.29
N ALA A 46 -11.00 7.71 -12.68
CA ALA A 46 -10.53 8.92 -13.37
C ALA A 46 -8.99 9.02 -13.49
N ASP A 47 -8.24 8.04 -13.00
CA ASP A 47 -6.77 8.03 -13.08
C ASP A 47 -6.31 7.61 -14.49
N GLU A 48 -5.56 8.49 -15.18
CA GLU A 48 -5.11 8.29 -16.57
C GLU A 48 -4.16 7.09 -16.75
N ASN A 49 -3.56 6.57 -15.67
CA ASN A 49 -2.77 5.33 -15.69
C ASN A 49 -3.63 4.05 -15.70
N PHE A 50 -4.96 4.17 -15.69
CA PHE A 50 -5.89 3.05 -15.65
C PHE A 50 -6.10 2.41 -17.03
N ASN A 51 -5.28 1.41 -17.38
CA ASN A 51 -5.56 0.49 -18.48
C ASN A 51 -6.19 -0.83 -17.98
N GLY A 52 -7.37 -0.70 -17.36
CA GLY A 52 -8.58 -1.42 -17.73
C GLY A 52 -8.75 -2.94 -17.57
N THR A 53 -7.79 -3.74 -17.09
CA THR A 53 -8.14 -5.15 -16.77
C THR A 53 -8.86 -5.18 -15.42
N LYS A 54 -10.04 -5.80 -15.33
CA LYS A 54 -10.83 -5.98 -14.08
C LYS A 54 -9.95 -6.39 -12.89
N VAL A 55 -8.97 -7.26 -13.14
CA VAL A 55 -7.96 -7.73 -12.18
C VAL A 55 -7.09 -6.60 -11.61
N GLN A 56 -6.63 -5.66 -12.44
CA GLN A 56 -5.82 -4.51 -12.01
C GLN A 56 -6.61 -3.61 -11.05
N LEU A 57 -7.89 -3.38 -11.36
CA LEU A 57 -8.79 -2.61 -10.51
C LEU A 57 -9.03 -3.33 -9.17
N SER A 58 -9.30 -4.63 -9.21
CA SER A 58 -9.48 -5.45 -8.00
C SER A 58 -8.23 -5.46 -7.13
N LEU A 59 -7.02 -5.51 -7.72
CA LEU A 59 -5.76 -5.43 -6.99
C LEU A 59 -5.59 -4.07 -6.29
N GLN A 60 -5.87 -2.97 -7.00
CA GLN A 60 -5.86 -1.63 -6.43
C GLN A 60 -6.86 -1.50 -5.25
N LYS A 61 -8.07 -2.05 -5.38
CA LYS A 61 -9.05 -2.10 -4.29
C LYS A 61 -8.54 -2.92 -3.10
N ALA A 62 -7.96 -4.09 -3.37
CA ALA A 62 -7.39 -4.98 -2.36
C ALA A 62 -6.29 -4.30 -1.54
N VAL A 63 -5.30 -3.73 -2.23
CA VAL A 63 -4.18 -3.03 -1.60
C VAL A 63 -4.68 -1.84 -0.80
N ASN A 64 -5.71 -1.13 -1.27
CA ASN A 64 -6.25 0.00 -0.54
C ASN A 64 -6.91 -0.34 0.80
N LYS A 65 -7.44 -1.56 0.95
CA LYS A 65 -7.98 -2.06 2.22
C LYS A 65 -6.91 -2.49 3.22
N LEU A 66 -5.64 -2.60 2.81
CA LEU A 66 -4.56 -2.94 3.73
C LEU A 66 -4.34 -1.83 4.78
N PRO A 67 -3.99 -2.20 6.03
CA PRO A 67 -3.45 -1.26 7.00
C PRO A 67 -2.27 -0.47 6.41
N PRO A 68 -2.09 0.82 6.74
CA PRO A 68 -1.08 1.68 6.11
C PRO A 68 0.34 1.09 6.08
N LYS A 69 0.79 0.48 7.19
CA LYS A 69 2.11 -0.17 7.25
C LYS A 69 2.23 -1.36 6.30
N GLN A 70 1.19 -2.20 6.23
CA GLN A 70 1.14 -3.35 5.32
C GLN A 70 1.08 -2.89 3.85
N LYS A 71 0.31 -1.82 3.57
CA LYS A 71 0.23 -1.21 2.25
C LYS A 71 1.61 -0.73 1.76
N VAL A 72 2.34 0.00 2.60
CA VAL A 72 3.69 0.49 2.26
C VAL A 72 4.64 -0.68 1.97
N VAL A 73 4.71 -1.68 2.87
CA VAL A 73 5.58 -2.85 2.67
C VAL A 73 5.21 -3.63 1.40
N PHE A 74 3.91 -3.84 1.16
CA PHE A 74 3.45 -4.48 -0.07
C PHE A 74 3.85 -3.67 -1.31
N SER A 75 3.69 -2.35 -1.26
CA SER A 75 3.96 -1.47 -2.39
C SER A 75 5.43 -1.46 -2.78
N LEU A 76 6.31 -1.27 -1.80
CA LEU A 76 7.76 -1.29 -2.01
C LEU A 76 8.24 -2.65 -2.53
N ARG A 77 7.62 -3.75 -2.08
CA ARG A 77 8.03 -5.09 -2.52
C ARG A 77 7.47 -5.47 -3.88
N TYR A 78 6.23 -5.12 -4.19
CA TYR A 78 5.53 -5.57 -5.39
C TYR A 78 5.72 -4.64 -6.59
N TRP A 79 5.65 -3.32 -6.40
CA TRP A 79 5.80 -2.35 -7.49
C TRP A 79 7.25 -1.90 -7.67
N GLU A 80 7.95 -1.60 -6.57
CA GLU A 80 9.34 -1.13 -6.63
C GLU A 80 10.35 -2.29 -6.60
N GLU A 81 9.88 -3.54 -6.46
CA GLU A 81 10.68 -4.77 -6.36
C GLU A 81 11.81 -4.72 -5.32
N MET A 82 11.69 -3.84 -4.32
CA MET A 82 12.74 -3.50 -3.36
C MET A 82 13.11 -4.71 -2.50
N LYS A 83 14.41 -4.86 -2.21
CA LYS A 83 14.91 -5.93 -1.33
C LYS A 83 14.56 -5.64 0.13
N TYR A 84 14.43 -6.69 0.93
CA TYR A 84 14.07 -6.54 2.36
C TYR A 84 15.12 -5.77 3.15
N GLU A 85 16.38 -5.88 2.74
CA GLU A 85 17.52 -5.20 3.32
C GLU A 85 17.42 -3.68 3.07
N ASP A 86 17.11 -3.25 1.85
CA ASP A 86 16.96 -1.83 1.51
C ASP A 86 15.69 -1.24 2.17
N MET A 87 14.58 -2.00 2.18
CA MET A 87 13.37 -1.60 2.87
C MET A 87 13.57 -1.44 4.39
N ALA A 88 14.45 -2.24 5.00
CA ALA A 88 14.77 -2.14 6.42
C ALA A 88 15.42 -0.80 6.75
N GLU A 89 16.27 -0.28 5.87
CA GLU A 89 16.88 1.06 6.01
C GLU A 89 15.85 2.19 5.84
N VAL A 90 14.91 2.03 4.90
CA VAL A 90 13.84 3.01 4.65
C VAL A 90 12.84 3.07 5.81
N LEU A 91 12.41 1.91 6.30
CA LEU A 91 11.29 1.78 7.24
C LEU A 91 11.72 1.65 8.71
N ASP A 92 13.03 1.67 8.98
CA ASP A 92 13.61 1.58 10.31
C ASP A 92 13.14 0.35 11.08
N THR A 93 13.22 -0.82 10.45
CA THR A 93 12.72 -2.07 11.02
C THR A 93 13.56 -3.25 10.55
N SER A 94 13.33 -4.45 11.09
CA SER A 94 14.11 -5.62 10.71
C SER A 94 13.59 -6.26 9.41
N PRO A 95 14.47 -6.85 8.58
CA PRO A 95 14.05 -7.64 7.42
C PRO A 95 13.07 -8.77 7.77
N GLY A 96 13.21 -9.36 8.96
CA GLY A 96 12.29 -10.39 9.46
C GLY A 96 10.88 -9.85 9.70
N ALA A 97 10.75 -8.67 10.33
CA ALA A 97 9.47 -8.02 10.53
C ALA A 97 8.81 -7.63 9.18
N LEU A 98 9.62 -7.19 8.20
CA LEU A 98 9.14 -6.87 6.86
C LEU A 98 8.64 -8.10 6.10
N LYS A 99 9.35 -9.24 6.18
CA LYS A 99 8.91 -10.51 5.59
C LYS A 99 7.56 -10.95 6.15
N ALA A 100 7.39 -10.91 7.48
CA ALA A 100 6.13 -11.24 8.13
C ALA A 100 5.01 -10.26 7.72
N SER A 101 5.29 -8.95 7.75
CA SER A 101 4.34 -7.92 7.34
C SER A 101 3.90 -8.09 5.89
N TYR A 102 4.85 -8.37 4.98
CA TYR A 102 4.56 -8.63 3.57
C TYR A 102 3.70 -9.88 3.40
N HIS A 103 4.03 -10.97 4.09
CA HIS A 103 3.25 -12.21 4.01
C HIS A 103 1.78 -11.99 4.40
N HIS A 104 1.53 -11.28 5.51
CA HIS A 104 0.17 -10.93 5.91
C HIS A 104 -0.53 -9.99 4.93
N ALA A 105 0.20 -9.03 4.35
CA ALA A 105 -0.36 -8.14 3.33
C ALA A 105 -0.75 -8.92 2.07
N TYR A 106 0.13 -9.81 1.62
CA TYR A 106 -0.08 -10.68 0.46
C TYR A 106 -1.30 -11.58 0.64
N GLN A 107 -1.42 -12.28 1.77
CA GLN A 107 -2.58 -13.13 2.07
C GLN A 107 -3.89 -12.35 1.97
N LYS A 108 -3.96 -11.18 2.62
CA LYS A 108 -5.16 -10.32 2.56
C LYS A 108 -5.51 -9.87 1.15
N VAL A 109 -4.49 -9.56 0.33
CA VAL A 109 -4.71 -9.18 -1.08
C VAL A 109 -5.25 -10.37 -1.86
N VAL A 110 -4.67 -11.55 -1.72
CA VAL A 110 -5.13 -12.77 -2.39
C VAL A 110 -6.55 -13.13 -1.97
N ASP A 111 -6.86 -13.12 -0.67
CA ASP A 111 -8.19 -13.43 -0.15
C ASP A 111 -9.23 -12.45 -0.70
N TYR A 112 -8.88 -11.16 -0.79
CA TYR A 112 -9.74 -10.16 -1.42
C TYR A 112 -9.97 -10.46 -2.90
N LEU A 113 -8.90 -10.74 -3.65
CA LEU A 113 -8.98 -11.00 -5.09
C LEU A 113 -9.81 -12.24 -5.40
N LYS A 114 -9.64 -13.34 -4.65
CA LYS A 114 -10.44 -14.55 -4.79
C LYS A 114 -11.93 -14.25 -4.63
N LYS A 115 -12.28 -13.46 -3.61
CA LYS A 115 -13.67 -13.06 -3.34
C LYS A 115 -14.25 -12.10 -4.39
N ASP A 116 -13.45 -11.15 -4.88
CA ASP A 116 -13.89 -10.09 -5.81
C ASP A 116 -14.01 -10.60 -7.26
N LEU A 117 -13.18 -11.59 -7.62
CA LEU A 117 -13.15 -12.18 -8.96
C LEU A 117 -13.95 -13.49 -9.07
N ASP A 118 -14.58 -13.95 -7.99
CA ASP A 118 -15.34 -15.22 -7.92
C ASP A 118 -14.50 -16.44 -8.38
N ILE A 119 -13.20 -16.39 -8.10
CA ILE A 119 -12.30 -17.52 -8.36
C ILE A 119 -12.41 -18.45 -7.14
N GLY A 120 -13.55 -19.14 -7.04
CA GLY A 120 -13.77 -20.26 -6.12
C GLY A 120 -13.10 -21.53 -6.63
N ASP A 121 -12.58 -22.34 -5.68
CA ASP A 121 -11.69 -23.50 -5.80
C ASP A 121 -11.70 -24.32 -7.12
#